data_AF-T2JQI6-F1
#
_entry.id   AF-T2JQI6-F1
#
_cell.length_a   1.000
_cell.length_b   1.000
_cell.length_c   1.000
_cell.angle_alpha   90.00
_cell.angle_beta   90.00
_cell.angle_gamma   90.00
#
_symmetry.space_group_name_H-M   'P 1'
#
loop_
_entity.id
_entity.type
_entity.pdbx_description
1 polymer ?
#
loop_
_entity_poly.entity_id
_entity_poly.type
_entity_poly.pdbx_seq_one_letter_code
_entity_poly.pdbx_strand_id
1 'polypeptide(L)'
;MLVLEFKVRAKQYQYTAIDEAIRTAQFVQNKCLRFWMDNQKVDKYDLNKYCRVLAHDFHFANKLNSQARQSSAERAWSAISRFYDNCKRKIPGKKGYPKFK
;
A
#
# COMPACT_ATOMS: atom_id res chain seq x y z
N MET A 1 -6.32 -27.44 -8.16
CA MET A 1 -6.70 -26.24 -7.39
C MET A 1 -8.05 -25.78 -7.92
N LEU A 2 -9.13 -25.93 -7.14
CA LEU A 2 -10.45 -25.42 -7.52
C LEU A 2 -10.48 -23.92 -7.23
N VAL A 3 -10.79 -23.12 -8.25
CA VAL A 3 -10.97 -21.66 -8.11
C VAL A 3 -12.45 -21.38 -8.30
N LEU A 4 -13.08 -20.79 -7.29
CA LEU A 4 -14.46 -20.34 -7.36
C LEU A 4 -14.47 -18.82 -7.55
N GLU A 5 -15.01 -18.35 -8.65
CA GLU A 5 -15.16 -16.93 -8.95
C GLU A 5 -16.59 -16.48 -8.71
N PHE A 6 -16.76 -15.39 -7.97
CA PHE A 6 -18.07 -14.80 -7.71
C PHE A 6 -17.99 -13.28 -7.90
N LYS A 7 -19.08 -12.71 -8.42
CA LYS A 7 -19.27 -11.25 -8.43
C LYS A 7 -19.85 -10.82 -7.10
N VAL A 8 -19.25 -9.80 -6.47
CA VAL A 8 -19.84 -9.13 -5.31
C VAL A 8 -21.21 -8.58 -5.70
N ARG A 9 -22.25 -8.99 -4.97
CA ARG A 9 -23.58 -8.38 -4.99
C ARG A 9 -23.78 -7.65 -3.68
N ALA A 10 -23.84 -6.33 -3.74
CA ALA A 10 -23.94 -5.48 -2.56
C ALA A 10 -24.94 -4.35 -2.80
N LYS A 11 -25.34 -3.66 -1.73
CA LYS A 11 -26.15 -2.44 -1.80
C LYS A 11 -25.28 -1.26 -2.20
N GLN A 12 -25.87 -0.20 -2.73
CA GLN A 12 -25.13 0.98 -3.22
C GLN A 12 -24.16 1.55 -2.17
N TYR A 13 -24.61 1.72 -0.92
CA TYR A 13 -23.76 2.24 0.15
C TYR A 13 -22.55 1.34 0.45
N GLN A 14 -22.66 0.03 0.22
CA GLN A 14 -21.56 -0.91 0.45
C GLN A 14 -20.52 -0.79 -0.66
N TYR A 15 -20.94 -0.61 -1.92
CA TYR A 15 -20.00 -0.31 -3.01
C TYR A 15 -19.26 0.99 -2.75
N THR A 16 -19.95 2.04 -2.31
CA THR A 16 -19.30 3.31 -1.93
C THR A 16 -18.28 3.12 -0.81
N ALA A 17 -18.62 2.37 0.24
CA ALA A 17 -17.69 2.08 1.32
C ALA A 17 -16.46 1.27 0.85
N ILE A 18 -16.64 0.35 -0.09
CA ILE A 18 -15.53 -0.40 -0.72
C ILE A 18 -14.62 0.56 -1.50
N ASP A 19 -15.20 1.43 -2.32
CA ASP A 19 -14.43 2.41 -3.11
C ASP A 19 -13.65 3.38 -2.21
N GLU A 20 -14.27 3.85 -1.13
CA GLU A 20 -13.61 4.69 -0.12
C GLU A 20 -12.46 3.95 0.58
N ALA A 21 -12.66 2.67 0.92
CA ALA A 21 -11.61 1.85 1.52
C ALA A 21 -10.44 1.63 0.56
N ILE A 22 -10.72 1.38 -0.74
CA ILE A 22 -9.70 1.23 -1.78
C ILE A 22 -8.89 2.52 -1.94
N ARG A 23 -9.57 3.68 -2.04
CA ARG A 23 -8.92 4.99 -2.13
C ARG A 23 -8.05 5.28 -0.91
N THR A 24 -8.53 4.94 0.28
CA THR A 24 -7.77 5.12 1.53
C THR A 24 -6.54 4.21 1.58
N ALA A 25 -6.66 2.96 1.15
CA ALA A 25 -5.53 2.03 1.05
C ALA A 25 -4.48 2.52 0.04
N GLN A 26 -4.89 3.00 -1.14
CA GLN A 26 -4.02 3.61 -2.14
C GLN A 26 -3.33 4.86 -1.59
N PHE A 27 -4.05 5.72 -0.86
CA PHE A 27 -3.48 6.89 -0.20
C PHE A 27 -2.36 6.50 0.77
N VAL A 28 -2.61 5.53 1.66
CA VAL A 28 -1.59 5.03 2.59
C VAL A 28 -0.39 4.46 1.84
N GLN A 29 -0.62 3.62 0.82
CA GLN A 29 0.44 3.06 0.00
C GLN A 29 1.30 4.15 -0.67
N ASN A 30 0.67 5.17 -1.26
CA ASN A 30 1.34 6.28 -1.93
C ASN A 30 2.12 7.16 -0.95
N LYS A 31 1.56 7.41 0.25
CA LYS A 31 2.26 8.15 1.31
C LYS A 31 3.47 7.38 1.83
N CYS A 32 3.37 6.08 2.06
CA CYS A 32 4.50 5.25 2.43
C CYS A 32 5.59 5.23 1.35
N LEU A 33 5.19 5.11 0.08
CA LEU A 33 6.13 5.17 -1.03
C LEU A 33 6.82 6.54 -1.09
N ARG A 34 6.06 7.63 -0.92
CA ARG A 34 6.62 9.00 -0.90
C ARG A 34 7.58 9.20 0.28
N PHE A 35 7.21 8.72 1.46
CA PHE A 35 8.06 8.76 2.65
C PHE A 35 9.40 8.06 2.42
N TRP A 36 9.41 6.88 1.77
CA TRP A 36 10.65 6.23 1.37
C TRP A 36 11.46 7.03 0.33
N MET A 37 10.80 7.72 -0.62
CA MET A 37 11.52 8.55 -1.60
C MET A 37 12.22 9.76 -0.95
N ASP A 38 11.58 10.37 0.05
CA ASP A 38 12.06 11.59 0.69
C ASP A 38 13.11 11.33 1.79
N ASN A 39 13.24 10.09 2.28
CA ASN A 39 14.09 9.75 3.41
C ASN A 39 15.12 8.66 3.04
N GLN A 40 16.32 8.73 3.62
CA GLN A 40 17.33 7.70 3.46
C GLN A 40 17.17 6.58 4.49
N LYS A 41 17.58 5.35 4.12
CA LYS A 41 17.61 4.18 5.02
C LYS A 41 16.27 3.79 5.65
N VAL A 42 15.15 4.10 4.99
CA VAL A 42 13.82 3.65 5.42
C VAL A 42 13.66 2.16 5.23
N ASP A 43 13.23 1.46 6.28
CA ASP A 43 12.91 0.03 6.24
C ASP A 43 11.40 -0.27 6.29
N LYS A 44 11.03 -1.56 6.28
CA LYS A 44 9.63 -1.99 6.38
C LYS A 44 8.96 -1.52 7.67
N TYR A 45 9.68 -1.53 8.79
CA TYR A 45 9.13 -1.18 10.10
C TYR A 45 8.86 0.31 10.22
N ASP A 46 9.68 1.15 9.59
CA ASP A 46 9.47 2.58 9.49
C ASP A 46 8.17 2.89 8.74
N LEU A 47 7.92 2.20 7.62
CA LEU A 47 6.66 2.36 6.88
C LEU A 47 5.44 1.93 7.71
N ASN A 48 5.56 0.86 8.49
CA ASN A 48 4.49 0.41 9.39
C ASN A 48 4.23 1.40 10.54
N LYS A 49 5.29 1.99 11.11
CA LYS A 49 5.15 3.08 12.11
C LYS A 49 4.50 4.30 11.48
N TYR A 50 4.87 4.64 10.25
CA TYR A 50 4.32 5.77 9.52
C TYR A 50 2.81 5.64 9.26
N CYS A 51 2.27 4.42 9.08
CA CYS A 51 0.82 4.19 9.01
C CYS A 51 0.06 4.65 10.27
N ARG A 52 0.70 4.63 11.44
CA ARG A 52 0.10 5.16 12.67
C ARG A 52 0.02 6.69 12.63
N VAL A 53 1.08 7.34 12.14
CA VAL A 53 1.14 8.79 11.94
C VAL A 53 0.06 9.23 10.94
N LEU A 54 -0.03 8.56 9.79
CA LEU A 54 -1.06 8.86 8.79
C LEU A 54 -2.49 8.74 9.34
N ALA A 55 -2.75 7.78 10.22
CA ALA A 55 -4.08 7.65 10.81
C ALA A 55 -4.37 8.69 11.89
N HIS A 56 -3.35 9.17 12.57
CA HIS A 56 -3.49 10.31 13.48
C HIS A 56 -3.79 11.60 12.70
N ASP A 57 -3.04 11.85 11.63
CA ASP A 57 -3.10 13.11 10.88
C ASP A 57 -4.31 13.19 9.93
N PHE A 58 -4.78 12.04 9.43
CA PHE A 58 -5.87 11.96 8.47
C PHE A 58 -7.03 11.13 9.04
N HIS A 59 -8.10 11.82 9.44
CA HIS A 59 -9.28 11.18 10.04
C HIS A 59 -9.87 10.06 9.15
N PHE A 60 -9.91 10.26 7.82
CA PHE A 60 -10.38 9.22 6.90
C PHE A 60 -9.47 7.99 6.86
N ALA A 61 -8.15 8.16 7.02
CA ALA A 61 -7.22 7.04 7.12
C ALA A 61 -7.41 6.25 8.41
N ASN A 62 -7.84 6.92 9.49
CA ASN A 62 -8.15 6.24 10.75
C ASN A 62 -9.39 5.33 10.67
N LYS A 63 -10.35 5.67 9.80
CA LYS A 63 -11.54 4.84 9.56
C LYS A 63 -11.18 3.47 8.95
N LEU A 64 -10.05 3.38 8.26
CA LEU A 64 -9.51 2.10 7.80
C LEU A 64 -8.86 1.37 8.99
N ASN A 65 -9.21 0.10 9.17
CA ASN A 65 -8.66 -0.69 10.27
C ASN A 65 -7.12 -0.78 10.20
N SER A 66 -6.48 -1.01 11.36
CA SER A 66 -5.03 -0.98 11.50
C SER A 66 -4.31 -2.02 10.62
N GLN A 67 -4.87 -3.23 10.49
CA GLN A 67 -4.29 -4.29 9.67
C GLN A 67 -4.32 -3.93 8.18
N ALA A 68 -5.40 -3.33 7.69
CA ALA A 68 -5.51 -2.89 6.29
C ALA A 68 -4.53 -1.74 5.97
N ARG A 69 -4.32 -0.82 6.91
CA ARG A 69 -3.28 0.22 6.79
C ARG A 69 -1.88 -0.39 6.74
N GLN A 70 -1.57 -1.33 7.63
CA GLN A 70 -0.29 -2.04 7.61
C GLN A 70 -0.08 -2.80 6.31
N SER A 71 -1.07 -3.56 5.85
CA SER A 71 -1.02 -4.27 4.56
C SER A 71 -0.74 -3.32 3.39
N SER A 72 -1.27 -2.09 3.43
CA SER A 72 -0.99 -1.06 2.41
C SER A 72 0.46 -0.58 2.45
N ALA A 73 1.05 -0.40 3.63
CA ALA A 73 2.48 -0.13 3.77
C ALA A 73 3.35 -1.31 3.32
N GLU A 74 2.96 -2.54 3.64
CA GLU A 74 3.67 -3.74 3.18
C GLU A 74 3.65 -3.86 1.66
N ARG A 75 2.56 -3.49 1.00
CA ARG A 75 2.50 -3.43 -0.47
C ARG A 75 3.45 -2.39 -1.04
N ALA A 76 3.63 -1.24 -0.39
CA ALA A 76 4.65 -0.26 -0.77
C ALA A 76 6.06 -0.86 -0.60
N TRP A 77 6.32 -1.49 0.55
CA TRP A 77 7.59 -2.16 0.82
C TRP A 77 7.90 -3.27 -0.18
N SER A 78 6.94 -4.12 -0.54
CA SER A 78 7.14 -5.16 -1.54
C SER A 78 7.56 -4.60 -2.90
N ALA A 79 7.03 -3.45 -3.30
CA ALA A 79 7.46 -2.77 -4.53
C ALA A 79 8.90 -2.24 -4.42
N ILE A 80 9.24 -1.63 -3.27
CA ILE A 80 10.58 -1.11 -2.97
C ILE A 80 11.62 -2.23 -2.92
N SER A 81 11.37 -3.28 -2.13
CA SER A 81 12.25 -4.45 -2.01
C SER A 81 12.48 -5.08 -3.37
N ARG A 82 11.42 -5.31 -4.15
CA ARG A 82 11.52 -5.89 -5.48
C ARG A 82 12.37 -5.02 -6.43
N PHE A 83 12.27 -3.70 -6.33
CA PHE A 83 13.12 -2.79 -7.11
C PHE A 83 14.60 -3.00 -6.76
N TYR A 84 14.96 -2.99 -5.48
CA TYR A 84 16.35 -3.22 -5.05
C TYR A 84 16.85 -4.63 -5.40
N ASP A 85 16.03 -5.66 -5.19
CA ASP A 85 16.38 -7.04 -5.51
C ASP A 85 16.65 -7.23 -7.01
N ASN A 86 15.82 -6.62 -7.87
CA ASN A 86 16.02 -6.65 -9.32
C ASN A 86 17.28 -5.89 -9.74
N CYS A 87 17.59 -4.76 -9.08
CA CYS A 87 18.81 -4.01 -9.29
C CYS A 87 20.05 -4.82 -8.90
N LYS A 88 20.06 -5.44 -7.71
CA LYS A 88 21.13 -6.30 -7.20
C LYS A 88 21.37 -7.50 -8.10
N ARG A 89 20.32 -8.13 -8.61
CA ARG A 89 20.37 -9.28 -9.52
C ARG A 89 20.65 -8.90 -10.98
N LYS A 90 20.80 -7.61 -11.30
CA LYS A 90 21.03 -7.07 -12.65
C LYS A 90 20.03 -7.55 -13.70
N ILE A 91 18.77 -7.78 -13.34
CA ILE A 91 17.75 -8.33 -14.26
C ILE A 91 17.39 -7.28 -15.33
N PRO A 92 17.55 -7.55 -16.63
CA PRO A 92 17.17 -6.62 -17.69
C PRO A 92 15.64 -6.44 -17.76
N GLY A 93 15.18 -5.22 -18.05
CA GLY A 93 13.75 -4.89 -18.25
C GLY A 93 12.85 -4.89 -17.00
N LYS A 94 13.28 -5.47 -15.86
CA LYS A 94 12.48 -5.55 -14.62
C LYS A 94 12.90 -4.57 -13.52
N LYS A 95 13.85 -3.66 -13.77
CA LYS A 95 14.31 -2.62 -12.82
C LYS A 95 13.38 -1.39 -12.80
N GLY A 96 12.07 -1.60 -12.87
CA GLY A 96 11.11 -0.52 -12.83
C GLY A 96 11.08 0.11 -11.44
N TYR A 97 11.30 1.43 -11.36
CA TYR A 97 11.14 2.18 -10.12
C TYR A 97 9.67 2.11 -9.65
N PRO A 98 9.39 1.98 -8.34
CA PRO A 98 8.02 1.96 -7.85
C PRO A 98 7.24 3.22 -8.25
N LYS A 99 5.97 3.05 -8.60
CA LYS A 99 5.08 4.15 -9.02
C LYS A 99 3.91 4.30 -8.06
N PHE A 100 3.41 5.53 -7.95
CA PHE A 100 2.15 5.80 -7.26
C PHE A 100 0.97 5.08 -7.95
N LYS A 101 -0.06 4.79 -7.16
CA LYS A 101 -1.30 4.14 -7.54
C LYS A 101 -2.43 5.12 -7.73
#